data_AF-A0A974ARS4-F1
#
_entry.id   AF-A0A974ARS4-F1
#
_cell.length_a   1.000
_cell.length_b   1.000
_cell.length_c   1.000
_cell.angle_alpha   90.00
_cell.angle_beta   90.00
_cell.angle_gamma   90.00
#
_symmetry.space_group_name_H-M   'P 1'
#
loop_
_entity.id
_entity.type
_entity.pdbx_description
1 polymer ?
#
loop_
_entity_poly.entity_id
_entity_poly.type
_entity_poly.pdbx_seq_one_letter_code
_entity_poly.pdbx_strand_id
1 'polypeptide(L)'
;FIQVLEGDAPAVLETYGRICVDLRHRNVTRLMLEPVSERQFGQWSMGYKHLRAEDLEMFPQFAPLFRYGTDAKALDAAPGEALDLLKMFSRRMY
;
A
#
# COMPACT_ATOMS: atom_id res chain seq x y z
N PHE A 1 -5.36 4.58 4.43
CA PHE A 1 -5.31 3.66 3.27
C PHE A 1 -3.85 3.31 3.02
N ILE A 2 -3.58 2.23 2.28
CA ILE A 2 -2.22 1.85 1.83
C ILE A 2 -2.29 1.69 0.31
N GLN A 3 -1.32 2.22 -0.43
CA GLN A 3 -1.31 2.23 -1.88
C GLN A 3 0.13 2.05 -2.40
N VAL A 4 0.27 1.29 -3.49
CA VAL A 4 1.50 1.18 -4.28
C VAL A 4 1.26 1.77 -5.67
N LEU A 5 2.25 2.51 -6.17
CA LEU A 5 2.26 3.09 -7.51
C LEU A 5 3.49 2.57 -8.27
N GLU A 6 3.30 2.03 -9.46
CA GLU A 6 4.38 1.55 -10.34
C GLU A 6 4.30 2.21 -11.71
N GLY A 7 5.43 2.66 -12.23
CA GLY A 7 5.54 3.24 -13.55
C GLY A 7 6.76 4.13 -13.69
N ASP A 8 6.78 4.94 -14.75
CA ASP A 8 7.85 5.91 -14.97
C ASP A 8 7.94 6.87 -13.78
N ALA A 9 9.16 7.10 -13.29
CA ALA A 9 9.40 7.88 -12.09
C ALA A 9 8.71 9.27 -12.11
N PRO A 10 8.72 10.05 -13.21
CA PRO A 10 8.00 11.32 -13.28
C PRO A 10 6.48 11.15 -13.09
N ALA A 11 5.87 10.15 -13.74
CA ALA A 11 4.43 9.90 -13.67
C ALA A 11 3.99 9.42 -12.27
N VAL A 12 4.83 8.61 -11.61
CA VAL A 12 4.62 8.16 -10.23
C VAL A 12 4.68 9.36 -9.28
N LEU A 13 5.70 10.21 -9.40
CA LEU A 13 5.88 11.37 -8.53
C LEU A 13 4.77 12.42 -8.73
N GLU A 14 4.32 12.65 -9.96
CA GLU A 14 3.19 13.53 -10.25
C GLU A 14 1.90 13.02 -9.61
N THR A 15 1.62 11.72 -9.78
CA THR A 15 0.42 11.09 -9.21
C THR A 15 0.47 11.11 -7.69
N TYR A 16 1.63 10.82 -7.10
CA TYR A 16 1.85 10.94 -5.66
C TYR A 16 1.60 12.38 -5.16
N GLY A 17 2.07 13.40 -5.88
CA GLY A 17 1.83 14.80 -5.54
C GLY A 17 0.33 15.16 -5.50
N ARG A 18 -0.44 14.70 -6.49
CA ARG A 18 -1.91 14.86 -6.51
C ARG A 18 -2.58 14.16 -5.34
N ILE A 19 -2.12 12.96 -4.98
CA ILE A 19 -2.62 12.23 -3.81
C ILE A 19 -2.34 13.03 -2.54
N CYS A 20 -1.12 13.55 -2.33
CA CYS A 20 -0.78 14.27 -1.10
C CYS A 20 -1.68 15.48 -0.77
N VAL A 21 -2.25 16.14 -1.79
CA VAL A 21 -3.10 17.33 -1.60
C VAL A 21 -4.60 17.03 -1.58
N ASP A 22 -5.00 15.77 -1.75
CA ASP A 22 -6.41 15.38 -1.80
C ASP A 22 -7.11 15.54 -0.45
N LEU A 23 -8.24 16.26 -0.45
CA LEU A 23 -8.98 16.58 0.77
C LEU A 23 -9.74 15.40 1.39
N ARG A 24 -9.83 14.25 0.74
CA ARG A 24 -10.53 13.06 1.25
C ARG A 24 -9.71 12.27 2.27
N HIS A 25 -8.42 12.56 2.40
CA HIS A 25 -7.54 11.91 3.38
C HIS A 25 -6.55 12.88 4.00
N ARG A 26 -5.88 12.45 5.08
CA ARG A 26 -4.86 13.24 5.79
C ARG A 26 -3.69 12.32 6.11
N ASN A 27 -2.56 12.93 6.50
CA ASN A 27 -1.38 12.23 7.02
C ASN A 27 -0.79 11.19 6.04
N VAL A 28 -0.69 11.55 4.76
CA VAL A 28 -0.04 10.70 3.75
C VAL A 28 1.45 10.59 4.08
N THR A 29 1.93 9.36 4.25
CA THR A 29 3.34 9.05 4.52
C THR A 29 3.87 8.11 3.44
N ARG A 30 5.06 8.40 2.93
CA ARG A 30 5.73 7.54 1.94
C ARG A 30 6.56 6.49 2.67
N LEU A 31 6.14 5.22 2.58
CA LEU A 31 6.85 4.10 3.19
C LEU A 31 8.09 3.68 2.39
N MET A 32 8.03 3.78 1.07
CA MET A 32 9.09 3.28 0.18
C MET A 32 9.06 3.99 -1.17
N LEU A 33 10.25 4.20 -1.76
CA LEU A 33 10.45 4.68 -3.12
C LEU A 33 11.75 4.07 -3.65
N GLU A 34 11.64 3.13 -4.59
CA GLU A 34 12.79 2.42 -5.14
C GLU A 34 12.59 2.12 -6.63
N PRO A 35 13.67 2.02 -7.41
CA PRO A 35 13.61 1.45 -8.74
C PRO A 35 13.33 -0.05 -8.66
N VAL A 36 12.45 -0.54 -9.54
CA VAL A 36 12.15 -1.97 -9.68
C VAL A 36 12.47 -2.43 -11.10
N SER A 37 12.96 -3.65 -11.25
CA SER A 37 13.30 -4.22 -12.57
C SER A 37 12.06 -4.64 -13.37
N GLU A 38 10.94 -4.91 -12.69
CA GLU A 38 9.68 -5.31 -13.29
C GLU A 38 8.49 -4.88 -12.42
N ARG A 39 7.31 -4.75 -13.03
CA ARG A 39 6.06 -4.43 -12.32
C ARG A 39 5.61 -5.63 -11.49
N GLN A 40 5.45 -5.45 -10.19
CA GLN A 40 4.91 -6.45 -9.26
C GLN A 40 3.37 -6.45 -9.24
N PHE A 41 2.75 -5.36 -9.71
CA PHE A 41 1.30 -5.18 -9.77
C PHE A 41 0.79 -4.97 -11.20
N GLY A 42 1.57 -5.36 -12.21
CA GLY A 42 1.33 -5.08 -13.64
C GLY A 42 0.04 -5.66 -14.25
N GLN A 43 -0.68 -6.52 -13.52
CA GLN A 43 -1.99 -7.06 -13.94
C GLN A 43 -3.13 -6.04 -13.80
N TRP A 44 -2.90 -4.91 -13.11
CA TRP A 44 -3.93 -3.92 -12.79
C TRP A 44 -3.46 -2.50 -13.13
N SER A 45 -4.36 -1.67 -13.67
CA SER A 45 -4.13 -0.23 -13.71
C SER A 45 -4.31 0.41 -12.32
N MET A 46 -5.29 -0.06 -11.54
CA MET A 46 -5.47 0.23 -10.12
C MET A 46 -6.38 -0.83 -9.49
N GLY A 47 -5.88 -1.58 -8.51
CA GLY A 47 -6.67 -2.52 -7.71
C GLY A 47 -7.13 -1.87 -6.40
N TYR A 48 -8.39 -2.10 -6.01
CA TYR A 48 -8.92 -1.63 -4.72
C TYR A 48 -9.56 -2.78 -3.97
N LYS A 49 -9.22 -2.90 -2.68
CA LYS A 49 -9.87 -3.82 -1.75
C LYS A 49 -10.15 -3.11 -0.44
N HIS A 50 -11.41 -3.16 -0.01
CA HIS A 50 -11.78 -2.76 1.33
C HIS A 50 -11.57 -3.96 2.26
N LEU A 51 -10.60 -3.85 3.17
CA LEU A 51 -10.31 -4.88 4.15
C LEU A 51 -11.15 -4.64 5.39
N ARG A 52 -11.94 -5.64 5.76
CA ARG A 52 -12.66 -5.67 7.03
C ARG A 52 -11.82 -6.38 8.09
N ALA A 53 -12.21 -6.24 9.35
CA ALA A 53 -11.51 -6.90 10.44
C ALA A 53 -11.51 -8.43 10.26
N GLU A 54 -12.61 -9.00 9.75
CA GLU A 54 -12.76 -10.44 9.53
C GLU A 54 -11.84 -10.96 8.41
N ASP A 55 -11.56 -10.13 7.40
CA ASP A 55 -10.61 -10.48 6.32
C ASP A 55 -9.19 -10.72 6.87
N LEU A 56 -8.87 -10.08 7.99
CA LEU A 56 -7.54 -10.05 8.60
C LEU A 56 -7.37 -11.08 9.70
N GLU A 57 -8.45 -11.61 10.27
CA GLU A 57 -8.41 -12.80 11.15
C GLU A 57 -7.86 -14.01 10.41
N MET A 58 -8.06 -14.08 9.09
CA MET A 58 -7.44 -15.09 8.22
C MET A 58 -5.92 -14.91 8.05
N PHE A 59 -5.37 -13.75 8.44
CA PHE A 59 -3.97 -13.40 8.25
C PHE A 59 -3.36 -12.72 9.50
N PRO A 60 -3.20 -13.47 10.60
CA PRO A 60 -2.72 -12.92 11.87
C PRO A 60 -1.32 -12.30 11.78
N GLN A 61 -0.50 -12.69 10.80
CA GLN A 61 0.81 -12.10 10.55
C GLN A 61 0.76 -10.61 10.18
N PHE A 62 -0.37 -10.12 9.65
CA PHE A 62 -0.55 -8.71 9.31
C PHE A 62 -1.32 -7.93 10.38
N ALA A 63 -1.78 -8.60 11.45
CA ALA A 63 -2.48 -7.95 12.56
C ALA A 63 -1.72 -6.75 13.17
N PRO A 64 -0.37 -6.72 13.23
CA PRO A 64 0.37 -5.54 13.69
C PRO A 64 0.09 -4.27 12.87
N LEU A 65 -0.14 -4.39 11.56
CA LEU A 65 -0.43 -3.25 10.68
C LEU A 65 -1.78 -2.58 11.00
N PHE A 66 -2.66 -3.28 11.74
CA PHE A 66 -4.02 -2.83 12.03
C PHE A 66 -4.27 -2.59 13.52
N ARG A 67 -3.50 -3.24 14.41
CA ARG A 67 -3.66 -3.13 15.88
C ARG A 67 -3.31 -1.75 16.44
N TYR A 68 -2.46 -0.98 15.76
CA TYR A 68 -2.06 0.37 16.17
C TYR A 68 -2.86 1.49 15.47
N GLY A 69 -3.90 1.14 14.70
CA GLY A 69 -4.46 2.06 13.70
C GLY A 69 -3.44 2.38 12.62
N THR A 70 -3.78 3.26 11.67
CA THR A 70 -2.84 3.73 10.64
C THR A 70 -1.80 4.69 11.26
N ASP A 71 -1.08 4.26 12.29
CA ASP A 71 0.10 4.96 12.77
C ASP A 71 1.19 4.80 11.71
N ALA A 72 1.34 5.84 10.91
CA ALA A 72 2.32 5.87 9.85
C ALA A 72 3.75 5.64 10.36
N LYS A 73 4.06 5.96 11.63
CA LYS A 73 5.40 5.71 12.21
C LYS A 73 5.65 4.22 12.45
N ALA A 74 4.62 3.48 12.87
CA ALA A 74 4.72 2.04 13.03
C ALA A 74 4.90 1.34 11.67
N LEU A 75 4.22 1.83 10.64
CA LEU A 75 4.35 1.33 9.27
C LEU A 75 5.69 1.68 8.62
N ASP A 76 6.23 2.87 8.90
CA ASP A 76 7.56 3.31 8.44
C ASP A 76 8.69 2.46 9.04
N ALA A 77 8.48 1.91 10.23
CA ALA A 77 9.42 0.97 10.85
C ALA A 77 9.41 -0.43 10.22
N ALA A 78 8.39 -0.77 9.41
CA ALA A 78 8.23 -2.09 8.78
C ALA A 78 7.65 -2.01 7.35
N PRO A 79 8.29 -1.29 6.41
CA PRO A 79 7.74 -1.04 5.07
C PRO A 79 7.57 -2.33 4.24
N GLY A 80 8.38 -3.36 4.52
CA GLY A 80 8.28 -4.67 3.87
C GLY A 80 6.96 -5.39 4.15
N GLU A 81 6.43 -5.30 5.38
CA GLU A 81 5.18 -5.98 5.76
C GLU A 81 3.97 -5.40 5.02
N ALA A 82 3.95 -4.07 4.83
CA ALA A 82 2.91 -3.41 4.06
C ALA A 82 2.96 -3.79 2.58
N LEU A 83 4.16 -3.94 2.00
CA LEU A 83 4.33 -4.40 0.63
C LEU A 83 3.91 -5.88 0.47
N ASP A 84 4.28 -6.74 1.41
CA ASP A 84 3.92 -8.16 1.40
C ASP A 84 2.41 -8.37 1.51
N LEU A 85 1.73 -7.56 2.34
CA LEU A 85 0.27 -7.51 2.41
C LEU A 85 -0.34 -7.20 1.03
N LEU A 86 0.13 -6.15 0.37
CA LEU A 86 -0.37 -5.75 -0.96
C LEU A 86 -0.09 -6.82 -2.02
N LYS A 87 1.11 -7.41 -2.03
CA LYS A 87 1.47 -8.51 -2.93
C LYS A 87 0.60 -9.75 -2.71
N MET A 88 0.27 -10.06 -1.46
CA MET A 88 -0.65 -11.15 -1.16
C MET A 88 -2.03 -10.88 -1.79
N PHE A 89 -2.56 -9.66 -1.64
CA PHE A 89 -3.86 -9.31 -2.24
C PHE A 89 -3.84 -9.32 -3.77
N SER A 90 -2.76 -8.88 -4.41
CA SER A 90 -2.68 -8.88 -5.87
C SER A 90 -2.61 -10.29 -6.46
N ARG A 91 -2.08 -11.27 -5.73
CA ARG A 91 -1.91 -12.67 -6.17
C ARG A 91 -3.12 -13.56 -5.94
N ARG A 92 -3.96 -13.27 -4.94
CA ARG A 92 -5.12 -14.12 -4.56
C ARG A 92 -6.47 -13.67 -5.14
N MET A 93 -6.49 -12.78 -6.13
CA MET A 93 -7.71 -12.44 -6.90
C MET A 93 -7.98 -13.42 -8.05
N TYR A 94 -7.93 -14.73 -7.74
CA TYR A 94 -8.58 -15.81 -8.50
C TYR A 94 -9.61 -16.49 -7.61
#